data_AF-A0A966NTC6-F1
#
_entry.id   AF-A0A966NTC6-F1
#
_cell.length_a   1.000
_cell.length_b   1.000
_cell.length_c   1.000
_cell.angle_alpha   90.00
_cell.angle_beta   90.00
_cell.angle_gamma   90.00
#
_symmetry.space_group_name_H-M   'P 1'
#
loop_
_entity.id
_entity.type
_entity.pdbx_description
1 polymer ?
#
loop_
_entity_poly.entity_id
_entity_poly.type
_entity_poly.pdbx_seq_one_letter_code
_entity_poly.pdbx_strand_id
1 'polypeptide(L)' 'MTNQANLPKIQGDVFTRAREHVQLSYLDLAKMASLTESQVKQIENGETSAFYSPAIKLIA' A
#
# COMPACT_ATOMS: atom_id res chain seq x y z
N MET A 1 -17.94 -4.17 15.51
CA MET A 1 -17.22 -2.88 15.53
C MET A 1 -15.74 -3.22 15.62
N THR A 2 -15.01 -3.19 14.51
CA THR A 2 -13.58 -3.54 14.50
C THR A 2 -12.80 -2.42 15.19
N ASN A 3 -12.02 -2.80 16.20
CA ASN A 3 -11.27 -1.89 17.04
C ASN A 3 -10.15 -1.24 16.22
N GLN A 4 -10.45 -0.14 15.53
CA GLN A 4 -9.52 0.61 14.67
C GLN A 4 -8.31 1.17 15.44
N ALA A 5 -8.34 1.12 16.78
CA ALA A 5 -7.28 1.62 17.65
C ALA A 5 -5.98 0.80 17.61
N ASN A 6 -5.99 -0.45 17.10
CA ASN A 6 -4.81 -1.33 17.06
C ASN A 6 -4.31 -1.62 15.63
N LEU A 7 -4.84 -0.96 14.61
CA LEU A 7 -4.34 -1.13 13.26
C LEU A 7 -3.06 -0.30 13.09
N PRO A 8 -1.94 -0.90 12.61
CA PRO A 8 -0.73 -0.15 12.30
C PRO A 8 -1.08 1.01 11.37
N LYS A 9 -0.80 2.23 11.80
CA LYS A 9 -1.00 3.41 10.97
C LYS A 9 0.11 3.41 9.92
N ILE A 10 -0.27 3.18 8.66
CA ILE A 10 0.68 3.24 7.55
C ILE A 10 1.16 4.70 7.45
N GLN A 11 2.46 4.91 7.65
CA GLN A 11 3.09 6.22 7.51
C GLN A 11 3.50 6.41 6.04
N GLY A 12 2.51 6.60 5.18
CA GLY A 12 2.71 6.75 3.73
C GLY A 12 3.75 7.81 3.37
N ASP A 13 3.74 8.95 4.05
CA ASP A 13 4.71 10.03 3.87
C ASP A 13 6.17 9.61 4.11
N VAL A 14 6.40 8.74 5.11
CA VAL A 14 7.75 8.23 5.41
C VAL A 14 8.19 7.25 4.33
N PHE A 15 7.25 6.46 3.82
CA PHE A 15 7.51 5.52 2.72
C PHE A 15 7.86 6.28 1.43
N THR A 16 7.11 7.32 1.06
CA THR A 16 7.42 8.17 -0.10
C THR A 16 8.80 8.81 0.02
N ARG A 17 9.13 9.37 1.19
CA ARG A 17 10.47 9.96 1.43
C ARG A 17 11.59 8.94 1.31
N ALA A 18 11.39 7.72 1.82
CA ALA A 18 12.37 6.65 1.68
C ALA A 18 12.57 6.25 0.21
N ARG A 19 11.48 6.14 -0.56
CA ARG A 19 11.55 5.86 -2.00
C ARG A 19 12.30 6.96 -2.76
N GLU A 20 12.00 8.22 -2.49
CA GLU A 20 12.66 9.38 -3.10
C GLU A 20 14.14 9.45 -2.74
N HIS A 21 14.51 9.16 -1.49
CA HIS A 21 15.90 9.15 -1.04
C HIS A 21 16.75 8.10 -1.77
N VAL A 22 16.16 6.96 -2.13
CA VAL A 22 16.83 5.90 -2.90
C VAL A 22 16.60 6.08 -4.41
N GLN A 23 15.91 7.14 -4.84
CA GLN A 23 15.59 7.46 -6.24
C GLN A 23 14.95 6.32 -7.02
N LEU A 24 14.12 5.51 -6.34
CA LEU A 24 13.46 4.37 -6.97
C LEU A 24 12.12 4.80 -7.58
N SER A 25 11.84 4.30 -8.79
CA SER A 25 10.50 4.38 -9.36
C SER A 25 9.54 3.43 -8.65
N TYR A 26 8.23 3.66 -8.77
CA TYR A 26 7.21 2.74 -8.24
C TYR A 26 7.39 1.32 -8.79
N LEU A 27 7.74 1.18 -10.07
CA LEU A 27 7.95 -0.10 -10.73
C LEU A 27 9.17 -0.83 -10.18
N ASP A 28 10.27 -0.12 -9.95
CA ASP A 28 11.50 -0.73 -9.46
C ASP A 28 11.34 -1.22 -8.03
N LEU A 29 10.72 -0.39 -7.18
CA LEU A 29 10.37 -0.78 -5.81
C LEU A 29 9.40 -1.96 -5.78
N ALA A 30 8.38 -1.94 -6.65
CA ALA A 30 7.42 -3.03 -6.78
C ALA A 30 8.10 -4.34 -7.17
N LYS A 31 9.00 -4.32 -8.17
CA LYS A 31 9.77 -5.50 -8.59
C LYS A 31 10.68 -6.02 -7.48
N MET A 32 11.37 -5.13 -6.76
CA MET A 32 12.25 -5.52 -5.65
C MET A 32 11.49 -6.12 -4.47
N ALA A 33 10.31 -5.59 -4.15
CA ALA A 33 9.50 -6.02 -3.02
C ALA A 33 8.49 -7.13 -3.38
N SER A 34 8.48 -7.62 -4.63
CA SER A 34 7.45 -8.55 -5.16
C SER A 34 6.01 -8.03 -4.98
N LEU A 35 5.83 -6.72 -5.15
CA LEU A 35 4.55 -6.02 -5.11
C LEU A 35 4.15 -5.57 -6.53
N THR A 36 2.92 -5.08 -6.67
CA THR A 36 2.45 -4.35 -7.86
C THR A 36 2.59 -2.84 -7.66
N GLU A 37 2.73 -2.07 -8.74
CA GLU A 37 2.78 -0.61 -8.67
C GLU A 37 1.58 0.00 -7.93
N SER A 38 0.39 -0.57 -8.14
CA SER A 38 -0.84 -0.14 -7.46
C SER A 38 -0.77 -0.36 -5.96
N GLN A 39 -0.18 -1.47 -5.49
CA GLN A 39 0.03 -1.73 -4.05
C GLN A 39 1.03 -0.74 -3.44
N VAL A 40 2.11 -0.41 -4.16
CA VAL A 40 3.07 0.60 -3.69
C VAL A 40 2.39 1.97 -3.52
N LYS A 41 1.55 2.36 -4.48
CA LYS A 41 0.76 3.60 -4.39
C LYS A 41 -0.25 3.59 -3.23
N GLN A 42 -0.89 2.45 -2.97
CA GLN A 42 -1.82 2.30 -1.84
C GLN A 42 -1.11 2.49 -0.49
N ILE A 43 0.12 1.96 -0.36
CA ILE A 43 0.96 2.13 0.83
C ILE A 43 1.34 3.62 1.01
N GLU A 44 1.74 4.31 -0.06
CA GLU A 44 2.10 5.73 0.00
C GLU A 44 0.92 6.65 0.33
N ASN A 45 -0.27 6.36 -0.20
CA ASN A 45 -1.47 7.17 0.05
C ASN A 45 -2.15 6.83 1.39
N GLY A 46 -1.60 5.88 2.16
CA GLY A 46 -2.21 5.41 3.42
C GLY A 46 -3.56 4.70 3.21
N GLU A 47 -3.88 4.29 1.98
CA GLU A 47 -5.13 3.62 1.67
C GLU A 47 -5.03 2.14 2.03
N THR A 48 -5.80 1.74 3.05
CA THR A 48 -6.07 0.31 3.33
C THR A 48 -7.22 -0.23 2.45
N SER A 49 -7.44 0.38 1.29
CA SER A 49 -8.36 -0.11 0.29
C SER A 49 -7.70 -1.27 -0.43
N ALA A 50 -7.72 -2.45 0.20
CA ALA A 50 -7.35 -3.67 -0.48
C ALA A 50 -8.22 -3.75 -1.76
N PHE A 51 -7.58 -3.82 -2.93
CA PHE A 51 -8.26 -4.11 -4.20
C PHE A 51 -9.06 -5.43 -4.08
N TYR A 52 -8.67 -6.30 -3.15
CA TYR A 52 -9.43 -7.45 -2.68
C TYR A 52 -10.18 -7.15 -1.38
N SER A 53 -11.11 -6.19 -1.38
CA SER A 53 -12.11 -6.15 -0.33
C SER A 53 -13.01 -7.40 -0.47
N PRO A 54 -13.52 -7.99 0.62
CA PRO A 54 -14.45 -9.13 0.55
C PRO A 54 -15.67 -8.86 -0.36
N ALA A 55 -16.02 -7.59 -0.56
CA ALA A 55 -17.08 -7.15 -1.46
C ALA A 55 -16.80 -7.39 -2.95
N ILE A 56 -15.52 -7.42 -3.38
CA ILE A 56 -15.14 -7.61 -4.79
C ILE A 56 -14.97 -9.10 -5.13
N LYS A 57 -14.87 -10.00 -4.14
CA LYS A 57 -14.83 -11.47 -4.33
C LYS A 57 -16.20 -12.17 -4.33
N LEU A 58 -17.30 -11.44 -4.15
CA LEU A 58 -18.66 -12.00 -4.22
C LEU A 58 -19.34 -11.63 -5.53
N ILE A 59 -18.71 -11.95 -6.66
CA ILE A 59 -19.44 -12.09 -7.92
C ILE A 59 -19.41 -13.59 -8.22
N ALA A 60 -20.61 -14.17 -8.21
CA ALA A 60 -20.92 -15.59 -8.39
C ALA A 60 -20.40 -16.15 -9.72
#